data_AF-A0A0D1E275-F1
#
_entry.id   AF-A0A0D1E275-F1
#
_cell.length_a   1.000
_cell.length_b   1.000
_cell.length_c   1.000
_cell.angle_alpha   90.00
_cell.angle_beta   90.00
_cell.angle_gamma   90.00
#
_symmetry.space_group_name_H-M   'P 1'
#
loop_
_entity.id
_entity.type
_entity.pdbx_description
1 polymer ?
#
loop_
_entity_poly.entity_id
_entity_poly.type
_entity_poly.pdbx_seq_one_letter_code
_entity_poly.pdbx_strand_id
1 'polypeptide(L)' 'MRPGAIKQRDVAPVQTFAKAAAKCASEARIYGACVTANYENIERNMCQKEFFAFKACVQQKLGRKW' A
#
# COMPACT_ATOMS: atom_id res chain seq x y z
N MET A 1 22.69 -35.42 -2.90
CA MET A 1 22.65 -33.97 -2.61
C MET A 1 21.22 -33.50 -2.76
N ARG A 2 20.59 -32.96 -1.72
CA ARG A 2 19.23 -32.38 -1.81
C ARG A 2 19.39 -30.90 -2.15
N PRO A 3 18.95 -30.42 -3.33
CA PRO A 3 18.93 -29.00 -3.59
C PRO A 3 17.88 -28.37 -2.67
N GLY A 4 18.34 -27.52 -1.75
CA GLY A 4 17.49 -26.76 -0.86
C GLY A 4 16.57 -25.86 -1.69
N ALA A 5 15.29 -26.19 -1.70
CA ALA A 5 14.26 -25.38 -2.32
C ALA A 5 14.22 -24.01 -1.61
N ILE A 6 14.60 -22.96 -2.33
CA ILE A 6 14.25 -21.58 -1.97
C ILE A 6 12.73 -21.55 -1.92
N LYS A 7 12.16 -21.55 -0.72
CA LYS A 7 10.71 -21.46 -0.51
C LYS A 7 10.26 -20.12 -1.08
N GLN A 8 9.78 -20.13 -2.33
CA GLN A 8 9.29 -18.96 -3.03
C GLN A 8 8.26 -18.30 -2.13
N ARG A 9 8.59 -17.11 -1.60
CA ARG A 9 7.66 -16.35 -0.77
C ARG A 9 6.45 -16.10 -1.64
N ASP A 10 5.28 -16.49 -1.19
CA ASP A 10 4.03 -16.28 -1.91
C ASP A 10 3.85 -14.76 -2.10
N VAL A 11 4.23 -14.26 -3.28
CA VAL A 11 4.16 -12.83 -3.64
C VAL A 11 2.77 -12.46 -4.17
N ALA A 12 1.89 -13.44 -4.36
CA ALA A 12 0.50 -13.24 -4.77
C ALA A 12 -0.25 -12.18 -3.92
N PRO A 13 -0.15 -12.15 -2.58
CA PRO A 13 -0.76 -11.10 -1.76
C PRO A 13 -0.19 -9.70 -2.04
N VAL A 14 1.13 -9.58 -2.25
CA VAL A 14 1.77 -8.28 -2.58
C VAL A 14 1.35 -7.82 -3.97
N GLN A 15 1.30 -8.72 -4.96
CA GLN A 15 0.84 -8.41 -6.30
C GLN A 15 -0.63 -8.00 -6.32
N THR A 16 -1.47 -8.64 -5.51
CA THR A 16 -2.89 -8.30 -5.39
C THR A 16 -3.06 -6.93 -4.75
N PHE A 17 -2.27 -6.62 -3.70
CA PHE A 17 -2.19 -5.28 -3.13
C PHE A 17 -1.73 -4.25 -4.15
N ALA A 18 -0.66 -4.50 -4.89
CA ALA A 18 -0.15 -3.59 -5.91
C ALA A 18 -1.20 -3.30 -7.00
N LYS A 19 -1.95 -4.32 -7.44
CA LYS A 19 -3.07 -4.15 -8.38
C LYS A 19 -4.21 -3.32 -7.80
N ALA A 20 -4.54 -3.50 -6.53
CA ALA A 20 -5.55 -2.70 -5.84
C ALA A 20 -5.09 -1.25 -5.65
N ALA A 21 -3.85 -1.04 -5.19
CA ALA A 21 -3.23 0.26 -5.03
C ALA A 21 -3.11 1.01 -6.37
N ALA A 22 -2.82 0.32 -7.47
CA ALA A 22 -2.80 0.91 -8.81
C ALA A 22 -4.19 1.43 -9.24
N LYS A 23 -5.28 0.77 -8.83
CA LYS A 23 -6.65 1.26 -9.07
C LYS A 23 -7.00 2.47 -8.20
N CYS A 24 -6.27 2.68 -7.10
CA CYS A 24 -6.41 3.81 -6.19
C CYS A 24 -5.22 4.79 -6.34
N ALA A 25 -4.58 4.81 -7.52
CA ALA A 25 -3.37 5.58 -7.77
C ALA A 25 -3.57 7.10 -7.58
N SER A 26 -4.80 7.58 -7.74
CA SER A 26 -5.17 8.98 -7.49
C SER A 26 -4.97 9.32 -6.02
N GLU A 27 -5.62 8.58 -5.10
CA GLU A 27 -5.43 8.76 -3.65
C GLU A 27 -4.00 8.46 -3.21
N ALA A 28 -3.34 7.47 -3.83
CA ALA A 28 -1.94 7.14 -3.56
C ALA A 28 -1.00 8.30 -3.90
N ARG A 29 -1.27 9.02 -5.00
CA ARG A 29 -0.52 10.22 -5.37
C ARG A 29 -0.74 11.37 -4.39
N ILE A 30 -1.98 11.60 -3.94
CA ILE A 30 -2.26 12.66 -2.98
C ILE A 30 -1.58 12.36 -1.64
N TYR A 31 -1.70 11.12 -1.16
CA TYR A 31 -0.99 10.66 0.04
C TYR A 31 0.53 10.78 -0.12
N GLY A 32 1.06 10.29 -1.24
CA GLY A 32 2.49 10.38 -1.56
C GLY A 32 2.98 11.82 -1.61
N ALA A 33 2.20 12.74 -2.20
CA ALA A 33 2.52 14.16 -2.28
C ALA A 33 2.60 14.80 -0.88
N CYS A 34 1.66 14.50 0.02
CA CYS A 34 1.70 14.97 1.40
C CYS A 34 2.93 14.42 2.14
N VAL A 35 3.24 13.14 1.96
CA VAL A 35 4.41 12.50 2.57
C VAL A 35 5.70 13.11 2.05
N THR A 36 5.82 13.35 0.74
CA THR A 36 7.02 13.96 0.16
C THR A 36 7.18 15.42 0.55
N ALA A 37 6.07 16.17 0.66
CA ALA A 37 6.09 17.57 1.07
C ALA A 37 6.51 17.73 2.54
N ASN A 38 6.18 16.74 3.39
CA ASN A 38 6.46 16.76 4.82
C ASN A 38 7.52 15.74 5.21
N TYR A 39 8.35 15.25 4.27
CA TYR A 39 9.27 14.13 4.50
C TYR A 39 10.24 14.36 5.67
N GLU A 40 10.65 15.62 5.89
CA GLU A 40 11.57 16.01 6.96
C GLU A 40 10.92 16.05 8.35
N ASN A 41 9.61 16.31 8.44
CA ASN A 41 8.87 16.45 9.71
C ASN A 41 7.60 15.58 9.71
N ILE A 42 7.69 14.37 9.14
CA ILE A 42 6.52 13.51 9.02
C ILE A 42 6.15 12.93 10.38
N GLU A 43 5.09 13.49 10.97
CA GLU A 43 4.52 12.96 12.20
C GLU A 43 3.35 12.00 11.92
N ARG A 44 3.14 11.08 12.87
CA ARG A 44 1.95 10.23 12.88
C ARG A 44 0.73 11.14 12.87
N ASN A 45 -0.11 11.00 11.85
CA ASN A 45 -1.36 11.75 11.58
C ASN A 45 -1.26 12.97 10.65
N MET A 46 -0.08 13.38 10.18
CA MET A 46 0.06 14.50 9.24
C MET A 46 -0.75 14.30 7.94
N CYS A 47 -0.60 13.13 7.30
CA CYS A 47 -1.31 12.78 6.07
C CYS A 47 -2.47 11.79 6.32
N GLN A 48 -3.11 11.86 7.51
CA GLN A 48 -4.08 10.86 7.93
C GLN A 48 -5.32 10.84 7.04
N LYS A 49 -5.79 12.00 6.59
CA LYS A 49 -6.94 12.13 5.70
C LYS A 49 -6.71 11.40 4.37
N GLU A 50 -5.60 11.70 3.72
CA GLU A 50 -5.21 11.07 2.46
C GLU A 50 -4.96 9.57 2.63
N PHE A 51 -4.32 9.18 3.75
CA PHE A 51 -4.11 7.79 4.08
C PHE A 51 -5.43 7.03 4.25
N PHE A 52 -6.43 7.62 4.93
CA PHE A 52 -7.74 7.00 5.07
C PHE A 52 -8.45 6.83 3.74
N ALA A 53 -8.38 7.83 2.85
CA ALA A 53 -8.96 7.74 1.51
C ALA A 53 -8.31 6.62 0.70
N PHE A 54 -6.97 6.59 0.65
CA PHE A 54 -6.21 5.55 -0.02
C PHE A 54 -6.52 4.16 0.58
N LYS A 55 -6.52 4.05 1.91
CA LYS A 55 -6.85 2.82 2.63
C LYS A 55 -8.27 2.35 2.28
N ALA A 56 -9.26 3.23 2.31
CA ALA A 56 -10.64 2.88 2.00
C ALA A 56 -10.79 2.35 0.57
N CYS A 57 -10.14 2.97 -0.42
CA CYS A 57 -10.16 2.47 -1.78
C CYS A 57 -9.45 1.11 -1.91
N VAL A 58 -8.26 0.98 -1.34
CA VAL A 58 -7.49 -0.28 -1.39
C VAL A 58 -8.23 -1.41 -0.68
N GLN A 59 -8.84 -1.15 0.47
CA GLN A 59 -9.68 -2.13 1.19
C GLN A 59 -10.88 -2.57 0.37
N GLN A 60 -11.58 -1.63 -0.28
CA GLN A 60 -12.68 -1.96 -1.19
C GLN A 60 -12.22 -2.83 -2.37
N LYS A 61 -11.04 -2.56 -2.93
CA LYS A 61 -10.50 -3.33 -4.08
C LYS A 61 -9.88 -4.67 -3.67
N LEU A 62 -9.44 -4.81 -2.43
CA LEU A 62 -8.87 -6.06 -1.90
C LEU A 62 -9.94 -7.02 -1.38
N GLY A 63 -11.13 -6.55 -1.01
CA GLY A 63 -12.19 -7.38 -0.47
C GLY A 63 -11.84 -8.10 0.85
N ARG A 64 -10.67 -7.81 1.44
CA ARG A 64 -10.23 -8.33 2.74
C ARG A 64 -10.50 -7.28 3.81
N LYS A 65 -11.56 -7.50 4.58
CA LYS A 65 -11.81 -6.84 5.86
C LYS A 65 -10.78 -7.39 6.85
N TRP A 66 -9.79 -6.56 7.21
CA TRP A 66 -8.81 -6.85 8.27
C TRP A 66 -9.41 -6.47 9.62
#